data_AF-A0A3F2ZQC5-F1
#
_entry.id   AF-A0A3F2ZQC5-F1
#
_cell.length_a   1.000
_cell.length_b   1.000
_cell.length_c   1.000
_cell.angle_alpha   90.00
_cell.angle_beta   90.00
_cell.angle_gamma   90.00
#
_symmetry.space_group_name_H-M   'P 1'
#
loop_
_entity.id
_entity.type
_entity.pdbx_description
1 polymer ?
#
loop_
_entity_poly.entity_id
_entity_poly.type
_entity_poly.pdbx_seq_one_letter_code
_entity_poly.pdbx_strand_id
1 'polypeptide(L)'
;MVELQERDIKLLKTLNKFGALNVRGLQNFYGKEYYKQRLLKLKEENYVIGKHGFVTLGYKSKEILKELNIEINPPVYDKSKARKLSKIAGIYTELDNWEIQNSQAVKTSKNLNQVCQTVGSLTNDRKEEFIVYHLDNRLNKKQLTYAQYEIKSLDKNICTKVIIFINSFKIIQQMPINALRRHSLLLVPTGKLSIKLLNEYGSKDINMEVLQLLKNASTCSNSLFEYEDQSNYYTSLLLIDIAKMEYLNSFASNFTHKKINVFCLKGMEQYYKTVLHENINILPIKYETCPSRRGETL
;
A
#
# COMPACT_ATOMS: atom_id res chain seq x y z
N MET A 1 13.82 -21.18 29.65
CA MET A 1 14.21 -21.20 28.22
C MET A 1 12.97 -21.40 27.38
N VAL A 2 12.57 -20.35 26.65
CA VAL A 2 11.43 -20.39 25.73
C VAL A 2 11.90 -20.97 24.40
N GLU A 3 11.34 -22.09 23.98
CA GLU A 3 11.58 -22.65 22.64
C GLU A 3 10.96 -21.73 21.58
N LEU A 4 11.75 -21.35 20.57
CA LEU A 4 11.32 -20.49 19.47
C LEU A 4 10.51 -21.29 18.46
N GLN A 5 9.35 -20.74 18.09
CA GLN A 5 8.48 -21.25 17.04
C GLN A 5 8.79 -20.53 15.73
N GLU A 6 8.37 -21.10 14.59
CA GLU A 6 8.58 -20.50 13.26
C GLU A 6 8.09 -19.05 13.18
N ARG A 7 6.93 -18.75 13.79
CA ARG A 7 6.37 -17.40 13.85
C ARG A 7 7.24 -16.42 14.65
N ASP A 8 7.96 -16.89 15.68
CA ASP A 8 8.91 -16.04 16.41
C ASP A 8 10.13 -15.74 15.54
N ILE A 9 10.66 -16.75 14.84
CA ILE A 9 11.75 -16.56 13.88
C ILE A 9 11.34 -15.56 12.78
N LYS A 10 10.13 -15.68 12.25
CA LYS A 10 9.57 -14.74 11.27
C LYS A 10 9.48 -13.33 11.86
N LEU A 11 9.02 -13.18 13.12
CA LEU A 11 9.03 -11.91 13.83
C LEU A 11 10.45 -11.32 13.93
N LEU A 12 11.44 -12.11 14.33
CA LEU A 12 12.82 -11.63 14.48
C LEU A 12 13.41 -11.16 13.15
N LYS A 13 13.18 -11.89 12.06
CA LYS A 13 13.57 -11.46 10.70
C LYS A 13 12.89 -10.14 10.31
N THR A 14 11.61 -9.98 10.62
CA THR A 14 10.86 -8.73 10.37
C THR A 14 11.38 -7.57 11.20
N LEU A 15 11.68 -7.79 12.49
CA LEU A 15 12.27 -6.77 13.37
C LEU A 15 13.67 -6.38 12.90
N ASN A 16 14.48 -7.32 12.42
CA ASN A 16 15.77 -7.02 11.81
C ASN A 16 15.61 -6.14 10.56
N LYS A 17 14.65 -6.47 9.70
CA LYS A 17 14.42 -5.76 8.43
C LYS A 17 13.92 -4.31 8.61
N PHE A 18 13.02 -4.10 9.57
CA PHE A 18 12.31 -2.81 9.75
C PHE A 18 12.70 -2.05 11.01
N GLY A 19 13.49 -2.64 11.91
CA GLY A 19 13.96 -2.06 13.16
C GLY A 19 12.95 -2.10 14.31
N ALA A 20 11.66 -1.85 14.03
CA ALA A 20 10.60 -1.85 15.06
C ALA A 20 9.24 -2.32 14.51
N LEU A 21 8.42 -2.90 15.39
CA LEU A 21 7.05 -3.34 15.09
C LEU A 21 6.06 -2.82 16.14
N ASN A 22 4.86 -2.46 15.72
CA ASN A 22 3.79 -2.00 16.61
C ASN A 22 2.86 -3.17 17.01
N VAL A 23 1.85 -2.87 17.83
CA VAL A 23 0.84 -3.85 18.24
C VAL A 23 0.14 -4.50 17.05
N ARG A 24 -0.20 -3.73 16.00
CA ARG A 24 -0.83 -4.26 14.79
C ARG A 24 0.01 -5.36 14.14
N GLY A 25 1.30 -5.11 13.93
CA GLY A 25 2.19 -6.12 13.38
C GLY A 25 2.32 -7.35 14.29
N LEU A 26 2.42 -7.17 15.60
CA LEU A 26 2.47 -8.31 16.55
C LEU A 26 1.21 -9.16 16.51
N GLN A 27 0.04 -8.53 16.36
CA GLN A 27 -1.23 -9.23 16.20
C GLN A 27 -1.30 -10.03 14.90
N ASN A 28 -0.59 -9.61 13.85
CA ASN A 28 -0.51 -10.38 12.60
C ASN A 28 0.32 -11.67 12.75
N PHE A 29 1.34 -11.68 13.61
CA PHE A 29 2.13 -12.90 13.89
C PHE A 29 1.43 -13.89 14.80
N TYR A 30 0.71 -13.41 15.81
CA TYR A 30 0.25 -14.23 16.92
C TYR A 30 -1.27 -14.24 17.11
N GLY A 31 -2.01 -13.36 16.45
CA GLY A 31 -3.42 -13.10 16.74
C GLY A 31 -3.63 -12.14 17.91
N LYS A 32 -4.84 -11.57 18.00
CA LYS A 32 -5.22 -10.52 18.96
C LYS A 32 -5.13 -10.97 20.42
N GLU A 33 -5.45 -12.23 20.71
CA GLU A 33 -5.52 -12.74 22.07
C GLU A 33 -4.15 -13.25 22.56
N TYR A 34 -3.40 -13.94 21.70
CA TYR A 34 -2.19 -14.65 22.09
C TYR A 34 -0.92 -13.78 22.10
N TYR A 35 -0.88 -12.69 21.32
CA TYR A 35 0.37 -11.91 21.16
C TYR A 35 0.94 -11.38 22.49
N LYS A 36 0.08 -11.01 23.46
CA LYS A 36 0.53 -10.45 24.74
C LYS A 36 1.32 -11.46 25.56
N GLN A 37 0.77 -12.67 25.70
CA GLN A 37 1.39 -13.76 26.46
C GLN A 37 2.70 -14.18 25.82
N ARG A 38 2.73 -14.34 24.49
CA ARG A 38 3.96 -14.72 23.77
C ARG A 38 5.03 -13.64 23.87
N LEU A 39 4.64 -12.38 23.73
CA LEU A 39 5.58 -11.26 23.81
C LEU A 39 6.25 -11.15 25.18
N LEU A 40 5.53 -11.43 26.28
CA LEU A 40 6.12 -11.43 27.62
C LEU A 40 7.23 -12.47 27.74
N LYS A 41 6.96 -13.72 27.31
CA LYS A 41 7.95 -14.80 27.28
C LYS A 41 9.20 -14.45 26.46
N LEU A 42 9.00 -13.84 25.28
CA LEU A 42 10.11 -13.41 24.42
C LEU A 42 10.92 -12.25 25.04
N LYS A 43 10.29 -11.40 25.86
CA LYS A 43 10.98 -10.31 26.57
C LYS A 43 11.79 -10.81 27.76
N GLU A 44 11.22 -11.73 28.55
CA GLU A 44 11.91 -12.35 29.70
C GLU A 44 13.21 -13.02 29.27
N GLU A 45 13.19 -13.68 28.11
CA GLU A 45 14.37 -14.31 27.52
C GLU A 45 15.22 -13.35 26.67
N ASN A 46 14.88 -12.06 26.59
CA ASN A 46 15.59 -11.03 25.84
C ASN A 46 15.75 -11.29 24.32
N TYR A 47 14.80 -12.02 23.73
CA TYR A 47 14.68 -12.05 22.27
C TYR A 47 14.16 -10.72 21.74
N VAL A 48 13.30 -10.03 22.49
CA VAL A 48 12.74 -8.75 22.06
C VAL A 48 12.71 -7.74 23.20
N ILE A 49 12.79 -6.46 22.84
CA ILE A 49 12.69 -5.34 23.79
C ILE A 49 11.42 -4.56 23.45
N GLY A 50 10.57 -4.33 24.45
CA GLY A 50 9.38 -3.49 24.29
C GLY A 50 9.57 -2.12 24.90
N LYS A 51 9.37 -1.05 24.13
CA LYS A 51 9.45 0.33 24.63
C LYS A 51 8.44 1.21 23.90
N HIS A 52 7.74 2.09 24.64
CA HIS A 52 6.83 3.11 24.10
C HIS A 52 5.78 2.62 23.07
N GLY A 53 5.26 1.40 23.26
CA GLY A 53 4.22 0.82 22.39
C GLY A 53 4.71 0.17 21.10
N PHE A 54 6.03 -0.02 20.96
CA PHE A 54 6.65 -0.80 19.90
C PHE A 54 7.65 -1.81 20.46
N VAL A 55 8.05 -2.76 19.61
CA VAL A 55 8.98 -3.85 19.92
C VAL A 55 10.16 -3.80 18.95
N THR A 56 11.37 -4.02 19.45
CA THR A 56 12.64 -4.08 18.71
C THR A 56 13.37 -5.39 19.02
N LEU A 57 14.45 -5.69 18.29
CA LEU A 57 15.33 -6.83 18.60
C LEU A 57 15.97 -6.69 19.98
N GLY A 58 15.99 -7.78 20.75
CA GLY A 58 16.83 -7.96 21.93
C GLY A 58 18.18 -8.61 21.59
N TYR A 59 19.02 -8.84 22.60
CA TYR A 59 20.38 -9.31 22.37
C TYR A 59 20.41 -10.78 21.88
N LYS A 60 19.63 -11.69 22.48
CA LYS A 60 19.60 -13.12 22.08
C LYS A 60 19.17 -13.30 20.63
N SER A 61 18.33 -12.41 20.12
CA SER A 61 17.90 -12.47 18.72
C SER A 61 19.04 -12.23 17.72
N LYS A 62 20.09 -11.51 18.12
CA LYS A 62 21.26 -11.33 17.26
C LYS A 62 22.03 -12.64 17.07
N GLU A 63 22.09 -13.48 18.11
CA GLU A 63 22.73 -14.79 18.04
C GLU A 63 21.95 -15.69 17.09
N ILE A 64 20.63 -15.80 17.27
CA ILE A 64 19.74 -16.56 16.38
C ILE A 64 19.84 -16.08 14.92
N LEU A 65 19.86 -14.77 14.68
CA LEU A 65 19.97 -14.25 13.31
C LEU A 65 21.33 -14.56 12.68
N LYS A 66 22.42 -14.56 13.46
CA LYS A 66 23.75 -14.98 12.98
C LYS A 66 23.78 -16.46 12.64
N GLU A 67 23.20 -17.32 13.47
CA GLU A 67 23.08 -18.76 13.20
C GLU A 67 22.32 -19.04 11.90
N LEU A 68 21.36 -18.17 11.57
CA LEU A 68 20.61 -18.23 10.32
C LEU A 68 21.31 -17.53 9.13
N ASN A 69 22.56 -17.09 9.28
CA ASN A 69 23.34 -16.34 8.28
C ASN A 69 22.66 -15.05 7.80
N ILE A 70 21.95 -14.35 8.69
CA ILE A 70 21.28 -13.08 8.38
C ILE A 70 22.11 -11.91 8.92
N GLU A 71 22.45 -10.97 8.04
CA GLU A 71 23.11 -9.73 8.42
C GLU A 71 22.23 -8.91 9.39
N ILE A 72 22.82 -8.51 10.52
CA ILE A 72 22.09 -7.78 11.56
C ILE A 72 22.10 -6.30 11.23
N ASN A 73 20.91 -5.73 11.06
CA ASN A 73 20.75 -4.30 10.88
C ASN A 73 20.91 -3.55 12.23
N PRO A 74 21.40 -2.30 12.20
CA PRO A 74 21.51 -1.49 13.39
C PRO A 74 20.12 -1.29 14.05
N PRO A 75 20.01 -1.54 15.38
CA PRO A 75 18.76 -1.30 16.09
C PRO A 75 18.37 0.17 16.10
N VAL A 76 17.06 0.43 16.03
CA VAL A 76 16.50 1.79 16.04
C VAL A 76 16.11 2.17 17.47
N TYR A 77 16.93 3.00 18.10
CA TYR A 77 16.67 3.46 19.48
C TYR A 77 15.91 4.79 19.56
N ASP A 78 15.96 5.61 18.50
CA ASP A 78 15.23 6.89 18.47
C ASP A 78 13.71 6.64 18.45
N LYS A 79 13.00 7.26 19.40
CA LYS A 79 11.55 7.06 19.60
C LYS A 79 10.73 7.53 18.41
N SER A 80 11.12 8.63 17.77
CA SER A 80 10.40 9.19 16.63
C SER A 80 10.55 8.28 15.40
N LYS A 81 11.78 7.87 15.11
CA LYS A 81 12.14 6.95 14.03
C LYS A 81 11.50 5.59 14.23
N ALA A 82 11.59 5.00 15.41
CA ALA A 82 10.96 3.71 15.73
C ALA A 82 9.44 3.76 15.59
N ARG A 83 8.80 4.87 15.99
CA ARG A 83 7.36 5.07 15.80
C ARG A 83 6.97 5.16 14.31
N LYS A 84 7.76 5.86 13.48
CA LYS A 84 7.51 5.94 12.04
C LYS A 84 7.65 4.58 11.37
N LEU A 85 8.76 3.88 11.65
CA LEU A 85 9.05 2.57 11.07
C LEU A 85 8.04 1.50 11.50
N SER A 86 7.66 1.46 12.77
CA SER A 86 6.71 0.46 13.28
C SER A 86 5.31 0.56 12.67
N LYS A 87 4.87 1.75 12.26
CA LYS A 87 3.59 1.93 11.55
C LYS A 87 3.61 1.25 10.18
N ILE A 88 4.69 1.46 9.43
CA ILE A 88 4.85 0.88 8.10
C ILE A 88 5.15 -0.60 8.16
N ALA A 89 5.98 -1.04 9.10
CA ALA A 89 6.25 -2.45 9.33
C ALA A 89 4.96 -3.23 9.63
N GLY A 90 4.03 -2.65 10.40
CA GLY A 90 2.72 -3.27 10.64
C GLY A 90 1.90 -3.45 9.36
N ILE A 91 1.92 -2.48 8.44
CA ILE A 91 1.25 -2.61 7.13
C ILE A 91 1.95 -3.68 6.29
N TYR A 92 3.28 -3.66 6.24
CA TYR A 92 4.08 -4.62 5.48
C TYR A 92 3.91 -6.07 5.94
N THR A 93 3.59 -6.32 7.22
CA THR A 93 3.26 -7.67 7.69
C THR A 93 1.93 -8.22 7.18
N GLU A 94 1.10 -7.38 6.57
CA GLU A 94 -0.18 -7.76 5.96
C GLU A 94 -0.11 -7.84 4.44
N LEU A 95 1.05 -7.55 3.85
CA LEU A 95 1.23 -7.61 2.41
C LEU A 95 1.69 -9.00 2.01
N ASP A 96 0.78 -9.75 1.41
CA ASP A 96 1.03 -11.07 0.85
C ASP A 96 1.48 -10.88 -0.61
N ASN A 97 2.57 -11.54 -1.00
CA ASN A 97 3.12 -11.51 -2.37
C ASN A 97 3.72 -10.17 -2.83
N TRP A 98 4.26 -9.40 -1.87
CA TRP A 98 5.04 -8.21 -2.17
C TRP A 98 6.49 -8.39 -1.71
N GLU A 99 7.43 -8.16 -2.61
CA GLU A 99 8.81 -7.95 -2.22
C GLU A 99 8.95 -6.55 -1.64
N ILE A 100 9.50 -6.46 -0.44
CA ILE A 100 9.58 -5.22 0.32
C ILE A 100 11.02 -4.81 0.49
N GLN A 101 11.38 -3.60 0.09
CA GLN A 101 12.65 -2.97 0.47
C GLN A 101 12.40 -1.85 1.47
N ASN A 102 13.28 -1.72 2.46
CA ASN A 102 13.15 -0.65 3.46
C ASN A 102 13.66 0.70 2.89
N SER A 103 13.32 1.79 3.57
CA SER A 103 13.71 3.16 3.17
C SER A 103 15.21 3.31 2.85
N GLN A 104 16.09 2.70 3.66
CA GLN A 104 17.53 2.84 3.47
C GLN A 104 18.00 2.14 2.20
N ALA A 105 17.56 0.90 2.00
CA ALA A 105 17.90 0.11 0.82
C ALA A 105 17.48 0.83 -0.47
N VAL A 106 16.26 1.37 -0.50
CA VAL A 106 15.73 2.13 -1.65
C VAL A 106 16.52 3.41 -1.90
N LYS A 107 16.86 4.17 -0.85
CA LYS A 107 17.63 5.40 -1.01
C LYS A 107 19.03 5.13 -1.57
N THR A 108 19.67 4.07 -1.12
CA THR A 108 20.97 3.66 -1.63
C THR A 108 20.87 3.13 -3.05
N SER A 109 19.95 2.21 -3.35
CA SER A 109 19.84 1.59 -4.68
C SER A 109 19.39 2.56 -5.77
N LYS A 110 18.55 3.55 -5.43
CA LYS A 110 18.00 4.54 -6.37
C LYS A 110 18.69 5.92 -6.29
N ASN A 111 19.79 6.04 -5.56
CA ASN A 111 20.52 7.31 -5.35
C ASN A 111 19.60 8.48 -4.92
N LEU A 112 18.61 8.19 -4.07
CA LEU A 112 17.71 9.22 -3.56
C LEU A 112 18.39 10.02 -2.45
N ASN A 113 18.00 11.29 -2.33
CA ASN A 113 18.45 12.13 -1.23
C ASN A 113 18.11 11.45 0.12
N GLN A 114 19.06 11.43 1.07
CA GLN A 114 18.84 10.82 2.38
C GLN A 114 17.70 11.46 3.18
N VAL A 115 17.36 12.72 2.91
CA VAL A 115 16.19 13.40 3.52
C VAL A 115 14.84 13.01 2.89
N CYS A 116 14.86 12.25 1.79
CA CYS A 116 13.66 11.76 1.10
C CYS A 116 12.73 11.04 2.10
N GLN A 117 11.43 11.34 2.01
CA GLN A 117 10.45 10.86 2.99
C GLN A 117 9.99 9.42 2.75
N THR A 118 10.37 8.82 1.62
CA THR A 118 10.05 7.42 1.27
C THR A 118 10.31 6.46 2.43
N VAL A 119 9.38 5.54 2.61
CA VAL A 119 9.43 4.52 3.65
C VAL A 119 9.90 3.16 3.12
N GLY A 120 10.11 3.05 1.82
CA GLY A 120 10.57 1.83 1.16
C GLY A 120 10.01 1.71 -0.26
N SER A 121 10.12 0.51 -0.81
CA SER A 121 9.51 0.13 -2.09
C SER A 121 8.80 -1.20 -1.94
N LEU A 122 7.82 -1.39 -2.83
CA LEU A 122 7.04 -2.60 -2.96
C LEU A 122 7.11 -3.05 -4.42
N THR A 123 7.52 -4.30 -4.63
CA THR A 123 7.49 -4.93 -5.95
C THR A 123 6.51 -6.08 -5.91
N ASN A 124 5.55 -6.09 -6.83
CA ASN A 124 4.55 -7.15 -6.90
C ASN A 124 5.00 -8.35 -7.77
N ASP A 125 4.20 -9.41 -7.80
CA ASP A 125 4.47 -10.61 -8.61
C ASP A 125 4.58 -10.30 -10.11
N ARG A 126 3.86 -9.27 -10.57
CA ARG A 126 3.88 -8.73 -11.94
C ARG A 126 5.12 -7.88 -12.25
N LYS A 127 6.09 -7.81 -11.34
CA LYS A 127 7.34 -7.03 -11.44
C LYS A 127 7.12 -5.51 -11.55
N GLU A 128 5.96 -5.03 -11.11
CA GLU A 128 5.71 -3.61 -10.98
C GLU A 128 6.30 -3.11 -9.67
N GLU A 129 7.24 -2.15 -9.77
CA GLU A 129 7.86 -1.53 -8.61
C GLU A 129 7.18 -0.20 -8.27
N PHE A 130 6.87 -0.01 -6.99
CA PHE A 130 6.28 1.20 -6.42
C PHE A 130 7.19 1.79 -5.36
N ILE A 131 7.47 3.10 -5.43
CA ILE A 131 8.01 3.83 -4.28
C ILE A 131 6.88 4.09 -3.29
N VAL A 132 7.13 3.81 -2.01
CA VAL A 132 6.13 3.92 -0.96
C VAL A 132 6.34 5.15 -0.11
N TYR A 133 5.23 5.84 0.15
CA TYR A 133 5.10 6.92 1.12
C TYR A 133 4.09 6.55 2.20
N HIS A 134 4.23 7.18 3.36
CA HIS A 134 3.24 7.11 4.44
C HIS A 134 2.87 8.49 4.90
N LEU A 135 1.59 8.82 4.76
CA LEU A 135 1.03 10.09 5.21
C LEU A 135 0.10 9.85 6.40
N ASP A 136 0.52 10.35 7.56
CA ASP A 136 -0.21 10.20 8.82
C ASP A 136 -1.16 11.37 9.10
N ASN A 137 -2.15 11.16 9.95
CA ASN A 137 -3.20 12.15 10.27
C ASN A 137 -2.68 13.40 11.01
N ARG A 138 -1.42 13.38 11.43
CA ARG A 138 -0.74 14.49 12.11
C ARG A 138 0.06 15.37 11.17
N LEU A 139 0.00 15.12 9.86
CA LEU A 139 0.73 15.93 8.90
C LEU A 139 0.22 17.36 8.95
N ASN A 140 1.13 18.30 9.21
CA ASN A 140 0.86 19.69 8.95
C ASN A 140 0.91 19.93 7.43
N LYS A 141 0.27 21.01 6.96
CA LYS A 141 0.22 21.36 5.52
C LYS A 141 1.61 21.34 4.88
N LYS A 142 2.64 21.81 5.60
CA LYS A 142 4.03 21.85 5.13
C LYS A 142 4.58 20.46 4.80
N GLN A 143 4.34 19.45 5.64
CA GLN A 143 4.79 18.08 5.38
C GLN A 143 4.07 17.46 4.18
N LEU A 144 2.78 17.73 4.02
CA LEU A 144 2.02 17.29 2.84
C LEU A 144 2.59 17.94 1.56
N THR A 145 2.84 19.25 1.58
CA THR A 145 3.44 19.98 0.45
C THR A 145 4.82 19.44 0.09
N TYR A 146 5.67 19.12 1.08
CA TYR A 146 6.97 18.51 0.80
C TYR A 146 6.85 17.13 0.19
N ALA A 147 5.95 16.28 0.71
CA ALA A 147 5.72 14.96 0.12
C ALA A 147 5.24 15.08 -1.34
N GLN A 148 4.31 16.01 -1.61
CA GLN A 148 3.85 16.28 -2.98
C GLN A 148 4.98 16.78 -3.88
N TYR A 149 5.79 17.73 -3.41
CA TYR A 149 6.93 18.23 -4.17
C TYR A 149 7.92 17.12 -4.49
N GLU A 150 8.26 16.29 -3.51
CA GLU A 150 9.17 15.15 -3.66
C GLU A 150 8.60 14.13 -4.65
N ILE A 151 7.33 13.75 -4.51
CA ILE A 151 6.66 12.84 -5.43
C ILE A 151 6.59 13.42 -6.84
N LYS A 152 6.48 14.73 -6.99
CA LYS A 152 6.50 15.40 -8.30
C LYS A 152 7.90 15.44 -8.90
N SER A 153 8.94 15.61 -8.08
CA SER A 153 10.33 15.76 -8.52
C SER A 153 11.08 14.44 -8.71
N LEU A 154 10.54 13.30 -8.26
CA LEU A 154 11.12 11.99 -8.53
C LEU A 154 11.34 11.80 -10.05
N ASP A 155 12.55 11.43 -10.46
CA ASP A 155 12.81 11.18 -11.87
C ASP A 155 11.92 10.03 -12.38
N LYS A 156 11.36 10.16 -13.59
CA LYS A 156 10.59 9.09 -14.23
C LYS A 156 11.45 7.86 -14.50
N ASN A 157 12.76 8.03 -14.69
CA ASN A 157 13.72 6.95 -14.84
C ASN A 157 13.96 6.19 -13.52
N ILE A 158 13.68 6.81 -12.38
CA ILE A 158 13.84 6.20 -11.05
C ILE A 158 12.60 5.37 -10.68
N CYS A 159 11.41 5.93 -10.89
CA CYS A 159 10.15 5.22 -10.68
C CYS A 159 8.96 5.95 -11.32
N THR A 160 8.09 5.17 -11.95
CA THR A 160 6.87 5.67 -12.58
C THR A 160 5.62 5.49 -11.73
N LYS A 161 5.69 4.70 -10.65
CA LYS A 161 4.54 4.31 -9.82
C LYS A 161 4.77 4.60 -8.33
N VAL A 162 3.74 5.10 -7.66
CA VAL A 162 3.82 5.49 -6.25
C VAL A 162 2.65 4.91 -5.48
N ILE A 163 2.91 4.35 -4.30
CA ILE A 163 1.88 4.02 -3.30
C ILE A 163 2.01 4.99 -2.14
N ILE A 164 0.89 5.57 -1.73
CA ILE A 164 0.82 6.43 -0.56
C ILE A 164 -0.16 5.81 0.42
N PHE A 165 0.36 5.24 1.50
CA PHE A 165 -0.46 4.77 2.60
C PHE A 165 -0.98 5.96 3.40
N ILE A 166 -2.29 5.98 3.65
CA ILE A 166 -2.97 7.06 4.38
C ILE A 166 -3.78 6.53 5.55
N ASN A 167 -3.81 7.30 6.64
CA ASN A 167 -4.57 6.94 7.84
C ASN A 167 -5.94 7.63 7.94
N SER A 168 -6.30 8.48 6.96
CA SER A 168 -7.57 9.21 6.94
C SER A 168 -7.94 9.64 5.53
N PHE A 169 -9.22 9.51 5.20
CA PHE A 169 -9.82 10.05 3.98
C PHE A 169 -9.69 11.57 3.85
N LYS A 170 -9.52 12.31 4.97
CA LYS A 170 -9.28 13.75 4.91
C LYS A 170 -8.00 14.11 4.14
N ILE A 171 -6.99 13.22 4.15
CA ILE A 171 -5.75 13.43 3.40
C ILE A 171 -6.03 13.37 1.89
N ILE A 172 -6.96 12.51 1.46
CA ILE A 172 -7.36 12.38 0.05
C ILE A 172 -7.92 13.70 -0.47
N GLN A 173 -8.81 14.34 0.30
CA GLN A 173 -9.39 15.64 -0.06
C GLN A 173 -8.35 16.76 -0.14
N GLN A 174 -7.22 16.61 0.53
CA GLN A 174 -6.13 17.60 0.55
C GLN A 174 -5.05 17.31 -0.51
N MET A 175 -5.12 16.17 -1.21
CA MET A 175 -4.25 15.87 -2.33
C MET A 175 -4.95 16.27 -3.63
N PRO A 176 -4.54 17.38 -4.27
CA PRO A 176 -5.10 17.77 -5.55
C PRO A 176 -4.78 16.70 -6.61
N ILE A 177 -5.82 16.26 -7.33
CA ILE A 177 -5.71 15.23 -8.37
C ILE A 177 -4.70 15.62 -9.45
N ASN A 178 -4.59 16.92 -9.73
CA ASN A 178 -3.89 17.48 -10.88
C ASN A 178 -2.39 17.75 -10.62
N ALA A 179 -1.88 17.42 -9.43
CA ALA A 179 -0.57 17.93 -9.00
C ALA A 179 0.60 16.96 -9.23
N LEU A 180 0.35 15.68 -9.50
CA LEU A 180 1.36 14.63 -9.42
C LEU A 180 1.38 13.79 -10.71
N ARG A 181 2.13 14.28 -11.72
CA ARG A 181 2.34 13.57 -13.00
C ARG A 181 3.09 12.25 -12.79
N ARG A 182 2.36 11.15 -12.64
CA ARG A 182 2.88 9.77 -12.54
C ARG A 182 2.08 8.84 -13.44
N HIS A 183 2.65 7.69 -13.79
CA HIS A 183 1.91 6.67 -14.55
C HIS A 183 0.86 5.98 -13.66
N SER A 184 1.16 5.80 -12.38
CA SER A 184 0.19 5.38 -11.38
C SER A 184 0.53 6.01 -10.02
N LEU A 185 -0.49 6.53 -9.34
CA LEU A 185 -0.36 7.03 -7.97
C LEU A 185 -1.52 6.52 -7.13
N LEU A 186 -1.26 5.44 -6.39
CA LEU A 186 -2.25 4.76 -5.57
C LEU A 186 -2.31 5.38 -4.17
N LEU A 187 -3.47 5.92 -3.80
CA LEU A 187 -3.79 6.26 -2.41
C LEU A 187 -4.44 5.06 -1.74
N VAL A 188 -3.76 4.51 -0.73
CA VAL A 188 -4.19 3.29 -0.05
C VAL A 188 -4.49 3.59 1.42
N PRO A 189 -5.77 3.67 1.82
CA PRO A 189 -6.13 3.69 3.22
C PRO A 189 -5.55 2.47 3.96
N THR A 190 -5.07 2.65 5.19
CA THR A 190 -4.46 1.55 5.96
C THR A 190 -5.49 0.59 6.59
N GLY A 191 -6.76 0.68 6.20
CA GLY A 191 -7.83 -0.21 6.65
C GLY A 191 -7.78 -1.59 5.97
N LYS A 192 -8.35 -2.62 6.63
CA LYS A 192 -8.27 -4.02 6.19
C LYS A 192 -8.70 -4.25 4.74
N LEU A 193 -9.81 -3.64 4.30
CA LEU A 193 -10.32 -3.81 2.94
C LEU A 193 -9.33 -3.29 1.88
N SER A 194 -8.78 -2.10 2.09
CA SER A 194 -7.82 -1.48 1.18
C SER A 194 -6.50 -2.25 1.11
N ILE A 195 -6.02 -2.81 2.22
CA ILE A 195 -4.85 -3.70 2.22
C ILE A 195 -5.17 -5.01 1.48
N LYS A 196 -6.35 -5.60 1.71
CA LYS A 196 -6.79 -6.80 0.97
C LYS A 196 -6.83 -6.55 -0.54
N LEU A 197 -7.38 -5.42 -0.98
CA LEU A 197 -7.40 -5.01 -2.38
C LEU A 197 -6.00 -4.79 -2.95
N LEU A 198 -5.10 -4.20 -2.16
CA LEU A 198 -3.71 -4.01 -2.58
C LEU A 198 -3.00 -5.36 -2.77
N ASN A 199 -3.21 -6.35 -1.90
CA ASN A 199 -2.65 -7.71 -2.09
C ASN A 199 -3.17 -8.34 -3.37
N GLU A 200 -4.48 -8.26 -3.64
CA GLU A 200 -5.02 -8.80 -4.87
C GLU A 200 -4.50 -8.05 -6.10
N TYR A 201 -4.42 -6.71 -6.05
CA TYR A 201 -3.79 -5.92 -7.10
C TYR A 201 -2.33 -6.35 -7.36
N GLY A 202 -1.60 -6.73 -6.31
CA GLY A 202 -0.22 -7.20 -6.41
C GLY A 202 -0.10 -8.50 -7.21
N SER A 203 -0.99 -9.47 -6.95
CA SER A 203 -0.90 -10.78 -7.59
C SER A 203 -1.63 -10.87 -8.94
N LYS A 204 -2.61 -10.00 -9.21
CA LYS A 204 -3.46 -10.11 -10.41
C LYS A 204 -4.09 -8.78 -10.81
N ASP A 205 -4.64 -8.75 -12.03
CA ASP A 205 -5.32 -7.57 -12.55
C ASP A 205 -6.80 -7.52 -12.09
N ILE A 206 -7.01 -7.05 -10.86
CA ILE A 206 -8.36 -6.95 -10.27
C ILE A 206 -9.30 -6.00 -11.04
N ASN A 207 -8.73 -5.06 -11.80
CA ASN A 207 -9.51 -4.11 -12.59
C ASN A 207 -10.11 -4.82 -13.81
N MET A 208 -9.31 -5.63 -14.50
CA MET A 208 -9.79 -6.48 -15.60
C MET A 208 -10.87 -7.46 -15.14
N GLU A 209 -10.71 -8.10 -13.97
CA GLU A 209 -11.68 -9.08 -13.47
C GLU A 209 -13.10 -8.50 -13.31
N VAL A 210 -13.22 -7.28 -12.76
CA VAL A 210 -14.53 -6.63 -12.61
C VAL A 210 -15.23 -6.42 -13.94
N LEU A 211 -14.44 -6.14 -14.98
CA LEU A 211 -14.94 -5.79 -16.30
C LEU A 211 -15.29 -7.01 -17.15
N GLN A 212 -14.78 -8.20 -16.81
CA GLN A 212 -15.22 -9.47 -17.41
C GLN A 212 -16.71 -9.77 -17.15
N LEU A 213 -17.37 -9.04 -16.26
CA LEU A 213 -18.83 -9.08 -16.10
C LEU A 213 -19.59 -8.53 -17.33
N LEU A 214 -18.91 -7.79 -18.21
CA LEU A 214 -19.47 -7.19 -19.43
C LEU A 214 -19.44 -8.18 -20.60
N LYS A 215 -20.55 -8.90 -20.81
CA LYS A 215 -20.64 -9.95 -21.84
C LYS A 215 -20.51 -9.47 -23.30
N ASN A 216 -20.78 -8.19 -23.58
CA ASN A 216 -20.86 -7.65 -24.94
C ASN A 216 -19.79 -6.59 -25.25
N ALA A 217 -18.79 -6.43 -24.39
CA ALA A 217 -17.73 -5.44 -24.58
C ALA A 217 -16.44 -6.09 -25.13
N SER A 218 -15.76 -5.40 -26.03
CA SER A 218 -14.43 -5.78 -26.53
C SER A 218 -13.34 -5.03 -25.78
N THR A 219 -12.11 -5.54 -25.81
CA THR A 219 -10.95 -4.81 -25.27
C THR A 219 -10.79 -3.45 -25.97
N CYS A 220 -10.53 -2.40 -25.22
CA CYS A 220 -10.35 -1.07 -25.78
C CYS A 220 -8.91 -0.84 -26.25
N SER A 221 -8.75 -0.17 -27.38
CA SER A 221 -7.44 0.26 -27.89
C SER A 221 -6.84 1.45 -27.13
N ASN A 222 -7.69 2.26 -26.48
CA ASN A 222 -7.27 3.38 -25.66
C ASN A 222 -6.85 2.88 -24.27
N SER A 223 -5.59 3.11 -23.89
CA SER A 223 -5.00 2.62 -22.64
C SER A 223 -5.67 3.15 -21.35
N LEU A 224 -6.53 4.16 -21.44
CA LEU A 224 -7.30 4.68 -20.32
C LEU A 224 -8.46 3.75 -19.92
N PHE A 225 -8.93 2.93 -20.86
CA PHE A 225 -10.08 2.06 -20.72
C PHE A 225 -9.68 0.62 -20.99
N GLU A 226 -10.19 -0.32 -20.22
CA GLU A 226 -9.94 -1.74 -20.43
C GLU A 226 -10.89 -2.31 -21.49
N TYR A 227 -12.13 -1.82 -21.54
CA TYR A 227 -13.17 -2.32 -22.46
C TYR A 227 -13.98 -1.19 -23.11
N GLU A 228 -14.55 -1.48 -24.29
CA GLU A 228 -15.47 -0.60 -25.00
C GLU A 228 -16.57 -1.39 -25.71
N ASP A 229 -17.71 -0.74 -25.92
CA ASP A 229 -18.74 -1.16 -26.89
C ASP A 229 -19.05 -0.01 -27.86
N GLN A 230 -20.12 -0.13 -28.65
CA GLN A 230 -20.50 0.90 -29.63
C GLN A 230 -20.75 2.28 -29.01
N SER A 231 -21.25 2.35 -27.78
CA SER A 231 -21.70 3.58 -27.12
C SER A 231 -20.94 3.93 -25.84
N ASN A 232 -20.12 3.02 -25.32
CA ASN A 232 -19.54 3.12 -23.99
C ASN A 232 -18.05 2.79 -23.96
N TYR A 233 -17.33 3.51 -23.11
CA TYR A 233 -16.04 3.11 -22.56
C TYR A 233 -16.21 2.62 -21.13
N TYR A 234 -15.41 1.63 -20.74
CA TYR A 234 -15.45 1.00 -19.43
C TYR A 234 -14.08 0.93 -18.79
N THR A 235 -14.01 1.34 -17.53
CA THR A 235 -12.82 1.18 -16.70
C THR A 235 -13.18 0.96 -15.23
N SER A 236 -12.18 0.70 -14.38
CA SER A 236 -12.39 0.58 -12.94
C SER A 236 -11.38 1.37 -12.11
N LEU A 237 -11.88 1.83 -10.95
CA LEU A 237 -11.15 2.50 -9.87
C LEU A 237 -11.51 1.79 -8.54
N LEU A 238 -11.05 0.54 -8.39
CA LEU A 238 -11.21 -0.21 -7.14
C LEU A 238 -10.24 0.26 -6.06
N LEU A 239 -9.05 0.68 -6.50
CA LEU A 239 -8.09 1.46 -5.73
C LEU A 239 -8.16 2.91 -6.19
N ILE A 240 -7.81 3.84 -5.30
CA ILE A 240 -7.80 5.27 -5.60
C ILE A 240 -6.52 5.57 -6.39
N ASP A 241 -6.59 5.50 -7.72
CA ASP A 241 -5.49 5.91 -8.60
C ASP A 241 -5.68 7.36 -9.04
N ILE A 242 -4.90 8.26 -8.45
CA ILE A 242 -4.96 9.70 -8.71
C ILE A 242 -4.56 10.03 -10.14
N ALA A 243 -3.56 9.35 -10.68
CA ALA A 243 -3.10 9.60 -12.05
C ALA A 243 -4.20 9.20 -13.04
N LYS A 244 -4.82 8.03 -12.86
CA LYS A 244 -5.93 7.60 -13.72
C LYS A 244 -7.13 8.54 -13.65
N MET A 245 -7.47 9.04 -12.46
CA MET A 245 -8.54 10.04 -12.30
C MET A 245 -8.24 11.35 -13.05
N GLU A 246 -6.99 11.83 -13.01
CA GLU A 246 -6.57 13.03 -13.75
C GLU A 246 -6.76 12.84 -15.26
N TYR A 247 -6.31 11.70 -15.80
CA TYR A 247 -6.48 11.37 -17.21
C TYR A 247 -7.95 11.21 -17.61
N LEU A 248 -8.76 10.55 -16.78
CA LEU A 248 -10.21 10.42 -17.01
C LEU A 248 -10.90 11.77 -17.08
N ASN A 249 -10.58 12.69 -16.17
CA ASN A 249 -11.15 14.03 -16.18
C ASN A 249 -10.76 14.80 -17.43
N SER A 250 -9.48 14.79 -17.79
CA SER A 250 -9.00 15.44 -19.01
C SER A 250 -9.64 14.86 -20.27
N PHE A 251 -9.83 13.54 -20.33
CA PHE A 251 -10.47 12.88 -21.46
C PHE A 251 -11.96 13.23 -21.54
N ALA A 252 -12.70 13.16 -20.43
CA ALA A 252 -14.13 13.44 -20.35
C ALA A 252 -14.50 14.90 -20.66
N SER A 253 -13.60 15.86 -20.41
CA SER A 253 -13.82 17.26 -20.78
C SER A 253 -13.68 17.53 -22.29
N ASN A 254 -12.92 16.71 -23.01
CA ASN A 254 -12.60 16.94 -24.42
C ASN A 254 -13.32 15.96 -25.37
N PHE A 255 -13.92 14.89 -24.85
CA PHE A 255 -14.44 13.78 -25.65
C PHE A 255 -15.92 13.51 -25.35
N THR A 256 -16.77 13.48 -26.39
CA THR A 256 -18.24 13.36 -26.25
C THR A 256 -18.86 12.19 -27.02
N HIS A 257 -18.08 11.37 -27.73
CA HIS A 257 -18.64 10.36 -28.65
C HIS A 257 -19.11 9.06 -27.98
N LYS A 258 -18.64 8.73 -26.78
CA LYS A 258 -19.05 7.55 -26.00
C LYS A 258 -19.21 7.92 -24.54
N LYS A 259 -20.15 7.25 -23.85
CA LYS A 259 -20.32 7.39 -22.40
C LYS A 259 -19.17 6.73 -21.66
N ILE A 260 -18.61 7.41 -20.67
CA ILE A 260 -17.52 6.86 -19.87
C ILE A 260 -18.11 6.24 -18.61
N ASN A 261 -17.85 4.96 -18.37
CA ASN A 261 -18.34 4.22 -17.23
C ASN A 261 -17.16 3.75 -16.36
N VAL A 262 -17.19 4.10 -15.09
CA VAL A 262 -16.15 3.75 -14.11
C VAL A 262 -16.75 2.87 -13.02
N PHE A 263 -16.28 1.62 -12.93
CA PHE A 263 -16.63 0.73 -11.84
C PHE A 263 -15.84 1.09 -10.59
N CYS A 264 -16.52 1.21 -9.46
CA CYS A 264 -15.90 1.48 -8.18
C CYS A 264 -16.49 0.60 -7.07
N LEU A 265 -15.82 0.52 -5.92
CA LEU A 265 -16.39 -0.16 -4.77
C LEU A 265 -17.59 0.59 -4.21
N LYS A 266 -18.59 -0.17 -3.76
CA LYS A 266 -19.73 0.38 -3.03
C LYS A 266 -19.25 1.14 -1.78
N GLY A 267 -19.74 2.36 -1.59
CA GLY A 267 -19.31 3.31 -0.56
C GLY A 267 -18.30 4.36 -1.05
N MET A 268 -17.73 4.20 -2.25
CA MET A 268 -16.83 5.19 -2.86
C MET A 268 -17.51 6.10 -3.89
N GLU A 269 -18.78 5.87 -4.20
CA GLU A 269 -19.50 6.53 -5.29
C GLU A 269 -19.54 8.03 -5.10
N GLN A 270 -19.87 8.47 -3.88
CA GLN A 270 -20.00 9.89 -3.57
C GLN A 270 -18.65 10.61 -3.68
N TYR A 271 -17.57 9.95 -3.29
CA TYR A 271 -16.22 10.50 -3.46
C TYR A 271 -15.91 10.68 -4.95
N TYR A 272 -16.07 9.63 -5.75
CA TYR A 272 -15.77 9.70 -7.19
C TYR A 272 -16.66 10.69 -7.93
N LYS A 273 -17.96 10.78 -7.61
CA LYS A 273 -18.87 11.79 -8.16
C LYS A 273 -18.46 13.23 -7.84
N THR A 274 -17.76 13.44 -6.72
CA THR A 274 -17.29 14.77 -6.31
C THR A 274 -16.01 15.17 -7.07
N VAL A 275 -15.17 14.21 -7.41
CA VAL A 275 -13.82 14.48 -7.93
C VAL A 275 -13.64 14.18 -9.41
N LEU A 276 -14.53 13.38 -10.00
CA LEU A 276 -14.54 13.08 -11.42
C LEU A 276 -15.49 14.01 -12.18
N HIS A 277 -15.22 14.19 -13.48
CA HIS A 277 -16.05 14.97 -14.40
C HIS A 277 -17.49 14.46 -14.45
N GLU A 278 -18.48 15.35 -14.56
CA GLU A 278 -19.91 15.01 -14.53
C GLU A 278 -20.35 14.04 -15.64
N ASN A 279 -19.63 14.04 -16.77
CA ASN A 279 -19.87 13.12 -17.90
C ASN A 279 -19.44 11.67 -17.62
N ILE A 280 -18.81 11.40 -16.47
CA ILE A 280 -18.37 10.06 -16.08
C ILE A 280 -19.46 9.41 -15.23
N ASN A 281 -20.00 8.29 -15.72
CA ASN A 281 -20.96 7.48 -15.00
C ASN A 281 -20.25 6.56 -14.00
N ILE A 282 -20.69 6.57 -12.74
CA ILE A 282 -20.09 5.77 -11.66
C ILE A 282 -20.95 4.54 -11.40
N LEU A 283 -20.35 3.35 -11.55
CA LEU A 283 -21.00 2.05 -11.42
C LEU A 283 -20.50 1.32 -10.15
N PRO A 284 -21.22 1.37 -9.02
CA PRO A 284 -20.79 0.70 -7.81
C PRO A 284 -20.91 -0.82 -7.90
N ILE A 285 -19.93 -1.52 -7.34
CA ILE A 285 -19.93 -2.98 -7.19
C ILE A 285 -19.67 -3.39 -5.74
N LYS A 286 -20.19 -4.55 -5.35
CA LYS A 286 -19.78 -5.22 -4.12
C LYS A 286 -18.47 -5.95 -4.37
N TYR A 287 -17.52 -5.85 -3.45
CA TYR A 287 -16.23 -6.53 -3.60
C TYR A 287 -16.34 -8.06 -3.71
N GLU A 288 -17.33 -8.67 -3.05
CA GLU A 288 -17.61 -10.11 -3.11
C GLU A 288 -18.11 -10.56 -4.49
N THR A 289 -18.56 -9.64 -5.34
CA THR A 289 -19.10 -9.97 -6.67
C THR A 289 -18.04 -10.05 -7.76
N CYS A 290 -16.77 -9.78 -7.44
CA CYS A 290 -15.64 -9.98 -8.36
C CYS A 290 -15.55 -11.47 -8.77
N PRO A 291 -15.39 -11.79 -10.07
CA PRO A 291 -15.47 -13.16 -10.59
C PRO A 291 -14.55 -14.18 -9.89
N SER A 292 -13.38 -13.75 -9.43
CA SER A 292 -12.41 -14.58 -8.70
C SER A 292 -12.85 -15.04 -7.31
N ARG A 293 -14.02 -14.58 -6.84
CA ARG A 293 -14.58 -14.95 -5.52
C ARG A 293 -15.91 -15.68 -5.60
N ARG A 294 -16.43 -15.92 -6.81
CA ARG A 294 -17.53 -16.87 -7.04
C ARG A 294 -16.97 -18.30 -6.89
N GLY A 295 -16.72 -18.69 -5.65
CA GLY A 295 -16.10 -19.96 -5.27
C GLY A 295 -15.86 -20.06 -3.76
N GLU A 296 -15.83 -18.94 -3.05
CA GLU A 296 -15.81 -18.89 -1.58
C GLU A 296 -17.22 -18.59 -1.04
N THR A 297 -18.15 -19.51 -1.29
CA THR A 297 -19.40 -19.59 -0.51
C THR A 297 -19.41 -20.88 0.29
N LEU A 298 -18.99 -20.77 1.55
CA LEU A 298 -19.65 -21.23 2.78
C LEU A 298 -18.73 -20.98 3.98
#